data_AF-A0A4T2BKV6-F1
#
_entry.id   AF-A0A4T2BKV6-F1
#
_cell.length_a   1.000
_cell.length_b   1.000
_cell.length_c   1.000
_cell.angle_alpha   90.00
_cell.angle_beta   90.00
_cell.angle_gamma   90.00
#
_symmetry.space_group_name_H-M   'P 1'
#
loop_
_entity.id
_entity.type
_entity.pdbx_description
1 polymer ?
#
loop_
_entity_poly.entity_id
_entity_poly.type
_entity_poly.pdbx_seq_one_letter_code
_entity_poly.pdbx_strand_id
1 'polypeptide(L)'
;MPRKQSIRRRDRSRHSDHDQTPPLGLVTAPLPAPLFAEDYVYESQHGHVHAAPAFVGRAAVPKTIGWKQVFIENPDDTDTDTDDNAAGDGAANTSGLGTHASPFVFEGKNKKPEHPSMTWLMKQLEKRDVGTGATRTSTYAEVTKEPSDANKYPLMKDQRGKVTLTNFGEMSYRLLPGTRIGDLGATEHIYQEMQAVADGTRTVEEVIAVVASWVIEDIAQMKTNAALMRDALGLTTAEPKEHAEGHWVPAGNRPVRFSRVWSGHRFTDQECAALLAGQEITITAVSEKKVQARAADPTFTVRGTLAEKTFDGRKMIGFDPVFGNTDTAGNPTPPDSWCGHVFTQAEKKVLSTGGEVTATDFISQKRTRFTAAVHFGQDGDRWKIIPTFTPRPKTQNKPRRSQPTKRHK
;
A
#
# COMPACT_ATOMS: atom_id res chain seq x y z
N MET A 1 47.17 2.68 64.14
CA MET A 1 47.08 3.37 62.83
C MET A 1 47.92 2.60 61.81
N PRO A 2 47.58 2.53 60.51
CA PRO A 2 46.31 2.30 59.81
C PRO A 2 46.31 0.93 59.09
N ARG A 3 45.30 0.68 58.23
CA ARG A 3 45.12 -0.41 57.23
C ARG A 3 44.60 -1.77 57.72
N LYS A 4 43.28 -1.91 57.67
CA LYS A 4 42.64 -3.16 57.22
C LYS A 4 41.87 -2.88 55.93
N GLN A 5 42.28 -3.57 54.86
CA GLN A 5 41.56 -3.68 53.60
C GLN A 5 40.28 -4.48 53.86
N SER A 6 39.13 -3.96 53.45
CA SER A 6 37.90 -4.74 53.33
C SER A 6 37.44 -4.72 51.86
N ILE A 7 37.09 -5.91 51.42
CA ILE A 7 36.86 -6.32 50.04
C ILE A 7 35.47 -5.81 49.59
N ARG A 8 35.44 -5.08 48.47
CA ARG A 8 34.21 -4.68 47.77
C ARG A 8 33.50 -5.93 47.22
N ARG A 9 32.32 -6.26 47.76
CA ARG A 9 31.29 -7.00 47.01
C ARG A 9 30.27 -6.00 46.49
N ARG A 10 30.18 -5.89 45.16
CA ARG A 10 29.14 -5.14 44.45
C ARG A 10 27.86 -5.95 44.54
N ASP A 11 26.88 -5.45 45.27
CA ASP A 11 25.51 -5.94 45.20
C ASP A 11 24.91 -5.47 43.86
N ARG A 12 24.68 -6.42 42.95
CA ARG A 12 23.88 -6.23 41.74
C ARG A 12 22.44 -6.58 42.13
N SER A 13 21.68 -5.58 42.57
CA SER A 13 20.22 -5.68 42.62
C SER A 13 19.72 -5.79 41.17
N ARG A 14 19.35 -7.01 40.77
CA ARG A 14 18.54 -7.27 39.58
C ARG A 14 17.12 -6.83 39.93
N HIS A 15 16.69 -5.69 39.39
CA HIS A 15 15.28 -5.40 39.24
C HIS A 15 14.72 -6.38 38.20
N SER A 16 13.92 -7.33 38.66
CA SER A 16 13.02 -8.10 37.82
C SER A 16 11.78 -7.23 37.59
N ASP A 17 11.71 -6.60 36.42
CA ASP A 17 10.48 -5.99 35.93
C ASP A 17 9.43 -7.10 35.79
N HIS A 18 8.45 -7.08 36.71
CA HIS A 18 7.22 -7.81 36.53
C HIS A 18 6.39 -7.08 35.47
N ASP A 19 6.46 -7.59 34.25
CA ASP A 19 5.45 -7.43 33.22
C ASP A 19 4.13 -8.04 33.75
N GLN A 20 3.34 -7.22 34.43
CA GLN A 20 1.95 -7.49 34.76
C GLN A 20 1.09 -6.61 33.87
N THR A 21 0.88 -7.03 32.62
CA THR A 21 -0.41 -6.75 31.97
C THR A 21 -1.52 -7.29 32.88
N PRO A 22 -2.45 -6.45 33.38
CA PRO A 22 -3.52 -6.94 34.22
C PRO A 22 -4.44 -7.84 33.37
N PRO A 23 -4.93 -8.98 33.91
CA PRO A 23 -5.84 -9.85 33.18
C PRO A 23 -7.16 -9.11 32.92
N LEU A 24 -7.71 -9.32 31.72
CA LEU A 24 -8.99 -8.83 31.18
C LEU A 24 -10.25 -9.10 32.05
N GLY A 25 -10.11 -9.65 33.26
CA GLY A 25 -11.21 -10.03 34.15
C GLY A 25 -11.70 -8.94 35.12
N LEU A 26 -11.07 -7.76 35.16
CA LEU A 26 -11.46 -6.66 36.07
C LEU A 26 -12.21 -5.51 35.38
N VAL A 27 -12.38 -5.56 34.06
CA VAL A 27 -13.08 -4.51 33.29
C VAL A 27 -14.56 -4.84 33.03
N THR A 28 -15.02 -6.05 33.36
CA THR A 28 -16.41 -6.50 33.13
C THR A 28 -17.36 -6.32 34.32
N ALA A 29 -17.06 -5.44 35.28
CA ALA A 29 -18.04 -5.02 36.28
C ALA A 29 -17.79 -3.54 36.67
N PRO A 30 -18.69 -2.63 36.26
CA PRO A 30 -19.64 -2.13 37.26
C PRO A 30 -21.03 -1.86 36.67
N LEU A 31 -21.60 -2.77 35.87
CA LEU A 31 -22.91 -2.48 35.24
C LEU A 31 -24.16 -2.79 36.09
N PRO A 32 -24.21 -3.74 37.05
CA PRO A 32 -25.41 -3.87 37.87
C PRO A 32 -25.41 -2.96 39.12
N ALA A 33 -24.25 -2.64 39.71
CA ALA A 33 -24.21 -1.95 41.01
C ALA A 33 -24.80 -0.52 41.02
N PRO A 34 -24.56 0.34 40.02
CA PRO A 34 -25.17 1.67 39.95
C PRO A 34 -26.69 1.61 39.75
N LEU A 35 -27.20 0.59 39.04
CA LEU A 35 -28.63 0.41 38.78
C LEU A 35 -29.42 0.09 40.06
N PHE A 36 -28.76 -0.47 41.08
CA PHE A 36 -29.35 -0.78 42.39
C PHE A 36 -28.99 0.24 43.48
N ALA A 37 -28.24 1.29 43.15
CA ALA A 37 -27.89 2.36 44.08
C ALA A 37 -29.01 3.41 44.17
N GLU A 38 -29.01 4.21 45.23
CA GLU A 38 -29.93 5.34 45.36
C GLU A 38 -29.62 6.45 44.34
N ASP A 39 -30.63 7.24 43.98
CA ASP A 39 -30.48 8.32 43.01
C ASP A 39 -29.53 9.43 43.51
N TYR A 40 -28.84 10.08 42.57
CA TYR A 40 -28.09 11.31 42.85
C TYR A 40 -29.06 12.47 43.09
N VAL A 41 -29.03 13.04 44.30
CA VAL A 41 -29.88 14.18 44.69
C VAL A 41 -29.03 15.44 44.83
N TYR A 42 -29.46 16.53 44.21
CA TYR A 42 -28.79 17.83 44.27
C TYR A 42 -29.78 18.98 44.40
N GLU A 43 -29.29 20.13 44.83
CA GLU A 43 -30.02 21.39 44.83
C GLU A 43 -29.56 22.27 43.67
N SER A 44 -30.50 22.65 42.80
CA SER A 44 -30.23 23.54 41.67
C SER A 44 -30.45 25.00 42.07
N GLN A 45 -29.37 25.77 42.15
CA GLN A 45 -29.39 27.19 42.47
C GLN A 45 -29.31 28.03 41.19
N HIS A 46 -30.21 29.00 41.07
CA HIS A 46 -30.30 29.92 39.94
C HIS A 46 -30.18 31.35 40.46
N GLY A 47 -29.29 32.14 39.85
CA GLY A 47 -29.07 33.52 40.24
C GLY A 47 -28.66 34.39 39.07
N HIS A 48 -28.71 35.70 39.27
CA HIS A 48 -28.25 36.69 38.30
C HIS A 48 -27.46 37.78 39.01
N VAL A 49 -26.64 38.51 38.25
CA VAL A 49 -25.93 39.67 38.80
C VAL A 49 -26.92 40.82 38.99
N HIS A 50 -27.06 41.33 40.21
CA HIS A 50 -28.03 42.40 40.51
C HIS A 50 -27.86 43.63 39.60
N ALA A 51 -26.62 44.03 39.30
CA ALA A 51 -26.30 45.16 38.42
C ALA A 51 -26.49 44.85 36.92
N ALA A 52 -26.62 43.58 36.53
CA ALA A 52 -26.76 43.15 35.14
C ALA A 52 -27.55 41.82 35.04
N PRO A 53 -28.90 41.86 35.05
CA PRO A 53 -29.74 40.67 35.10
C PRO A 53 -29.61 39.70 33.92
N ALA A 54 -29.00 40.14 32.80
CA ALA A 54 -28.71 39.29 31.64
C ALA A 54 -27.61 38.25 31.91
N PHE A 55 -26.78 38.45 32.94
CA PHE A 55 -25.76 37.49 33.35
C PHE A 55 -26.35 36.51 34.37
N VAL A 56 -26.66 35.31 33.91
CA VAL A 56 -27.28 34.24 34.70
C VAL A 56 -26.20 33.24 35.11
N GLY A 57 -26.21 32.86 36.39
CA GLY A 57 -25.40 31.76 36.93
C GLY A 57 -26.29 30.62 37.37
N ARG A 58 -25.82 29.39 37.15
CA ARG A 58 -26.43 28.16 37.65
C ARG A 58 -25.38 27.37 38.42
N ALA A 59 -25.78 26.79 39.55
CA ALA A 59 -24.93 25.88 40.32
C ALA A 59 -25.76 24.67 40.78
N ALA A 60 -25.17 23.48 40.72
CA ALA A 60 -25.77 22.25 41.23
C ALA A 60 -25.00 21.79 42.47
N VAL A 61 -25.58 21.96 43.66
CA VAL A 61 -24.94 21.59 44.93
C VAL A 61 -25.37 20.18 45.32
N PRO A 62 -24.45 19.20 45.42
CA PRO A 62 -24.80 17.82 45.76
C PRO A 62 -25.38 17.73 47.18
N LYS A 63 -26.51 17.03 47.33
CA LYS A 63 -27.10 16.68 48.64
C LYS A 63 -26.78 15.23 49.00
N THR A 64 -27.04 14.31 48.06
CA THR A 64 -26.75 12.88 48.22
C THR A 64 -26.09 12.39 46.94
N ILE A 65 -24.91 11.75 47.07
CA ILE A 65 -24.09 11.36 45.90
C ILE A 65 -24.70 10.13 45.18
N GLY A 66 -25.34 9.22 45.91
CA GLY A 66 -26.04 8.06 45.36
C GLY A 66 -25.18 7.20 44.42
N TRP A 67 -25.73 6.82 43.27
CA TRP A 67 -25.07 5.98 42.26
C TRP A 67 -23.70 6.52 41.79
N LYS A 68 -23.45 7.83 41.85
CA LYS A 68 -22.15 8.43 41.52
C LYS A 68 -21.02 8.03 42.49
N GLN A 69 -21.33 7.41 43.64
CA GLN A 69 -20.32 6.83 44.54
C GLN A 69 -19.71 5.55 43.99
N VAL A 70 -20.50 4.77 43.24
CA VAL A 70 -20.14 3.44 42.76
C VAL A 70 -19.90 3.38 41.25
N PHE A 71 -20.32 4.43 40.53
CA PHE A 71 -20.00 4.64 39.13
C PHE A 71 -19.06 5.83 38.98
N ILE A 72 -17.80 5.52 38.72
CA ILE A 72 -16.79 6.52 38.39
C ILE A 72 -16.70 6.54 36.87
N GLU A 73 -17.23 7.60 36.25
CA GLU A 73 -17.05 7.84 34.82
C GLU A 73 -15.55 7.94 34.52
N ASN A 74 -15.11 7.20 33.51
CA ASN A 74 -13.72 7.22 33.10
C ASN A 74 -13.43 8.63 32.55
N PRO A 75 -12.47 9.39 33.11
CA PRO A 75 -12.26 10.80 32.72
C PRO A 75 -11.82 10.99 31.26
N ASP A 76 -11.40 9.92 30.59
CA ASP A 76 -11.09 9.90 29.15
C ASP A 76 -12.33 9.72 28.25
N ASP A 77 -13.52 9.46 28.82
CA ASP A 77 -14.79 9.24 28.10
C ASP A 77 -15.64 10.54 28.05
N THR A 78 -14.96 11.68 27.87
CA THR A 78 -15.59 12.99 27.73
C THR A 78 -16.09 13.20 26.29
N ASP A 79 -17.06 12.39 25.88
CA ASP A 79 -17.91 12.72 24.73
C ASP A 79 -18.78 13.91 25.15
N THR A 80 -18.22 15.12 24.97
CA THR A 80 -18.84 16.41 25.30
C THR A 80 -20.00 16.73 24.34
N ASP A 81 -21.04 15.91 24.38
CA ASP A 81 -22.39 16.24 23.92
C ASP A 81 -23.26 16.74 25.11
N THR A 82 -22.61 17.15 26.21
CA THR A 82 -23.29 17.87 27.29
C THR A 82 -23.67 19.24 26.75
N ASP A 83 -24.98 19.47 26.60
CA ASP A 83 -25.64 20.76 26.47
C ASP A 83 -24.80 21.88 27.10
N ASP A 84 -24.49 22.92 26.31
CA ASP A 84 -23.53 24.03 26.54
C ASP A 84 -23.74 24.82 27.86
N ASN A 85 -24.60 24.34 28.76
CA ASN A 85 -24.87 24.87 30.09
C ASN A 85 -24.19 24.10 31.24
N ALA A 86 -23.48 23.00 30.97
CA ALA A 86 -22.64 22.35 31.98
C ALA A 86 -21.23 22.96 31.96
N ALA A 87 -21.06 24.06 32.71
CA ALA A 87 -19.72 24.53 33.07
C ALA A 87 -18.92 23.35 33.66
N GLY A 88 -17.70 23.16 33.15
CA GLY A 88 -16.89 21.96 33.32
C GLY A 88 -16.88 21.36 34.73
N ASP A 89 -17.46 20.16 34.86
CA ASP A 89 -17.62 19.47 36.14
C ASP A 89 -16.83 18.15 36.13
N GLY A 90 -15.52 18.25 36.42
CA GLY A 90 -14.72 17.15 36.98
C GLY A 90 -14.59 17.24 38.51
N ALA A 91 -15.14 18.29 39.11
CA ALA A 91 -15.22 18.47 40.55
C ALA A 91 -16.67 18.85 40.85
N ALA A 92 -17.38 18.02 41.60
CA ALA A 92 -18.69 18.38 42.11
C ALA A 92 -18.59 19.77 42.74
N ASN A 93 -19.34 20.75 42.23
CA ASN A 93 -19.45 22.07 42.83
C ASN A 93 -20.05 21.93 44.23
N THR A 94 -19.21 21.71 45.23
CA THR A 94 -19.59 21.66 46.65
C THR A 94 -19.95 23.05 47.18
N SER A 95 -19.62 24.08 46.40
CA SER A 95 -19.86 25.49 46.72
C SER A 95 -21.00 26.01 45.83
N GLY A 96 -22.04 26.57 46.45
CA GLY A 96 -23.16 27.20 45.73
C GLY A 96 -22.77 28.48 45.01
N LEU A 97 -23.77 29.25 44.56
CA LEU A 97 -23.53 30.52 43.86
C LEU A 97 -22.75 31.51 44.73
N GLY A 98 -21.69 32.09 44.17
CA GLY A 98 -20.88 33.13 44.83
C GLY A 98 -21.58 34.50 44.86
N THR A 99 -21.07 35.39 45.70
CA THR A 99 -21.64 36.74 45.93
C THR A 99 -20.96 37.85 45.12
N HIS A 100 -19.86 37.55 44.43
CA HIS A 100 -19.07 38.52 43.67
C HIS A 100 -18.95 38.08 42.20
N ALA A 101 -19.09 39.04 41.28
CA ALA A 101 -18.90 38.83 39.84
C ALA A 101 -17.88 39.82 39.30
N SER A 102 -16.92 39.32 38.51
CA SER A 102 -15.91 40.13 37.82
C SER A 102 -16.12 40.03 36.31
N PRO A 103 -16.20 41.16 35.57
CA PRO A 103 -16.39 41.11 34.13
C PRO A 103 -15.12 40.64 33.43
N PHE A 104 -15.29 39.78 32.43
CA PHE A 104 -14.23 39.33 31.54
C PHE A 104 -14.80 39.20 30.12
N VAL A 105 -14.02 39.61 29.12
CA VAL A 105 -14.39 39.49 27.71
C VAL A 105 -13.57 38.36 27.11
N PHE A 106 -14.26 37.32 26.63
CA PHE A 106 -13.66 36.18 25.95
C PHE A 106 -14.01 36.21 24.46
N GLU A 107 -13.01 36.16 23.60
CA GLU A 107 -13.21 35.92 22.17
C GLU A 107 -13.18 34.40 21.92
N GLY A 108 -14.37 33.82 21.74
CA GLY A 108 -14.51 32.41 21.42
C GLY A 108 -14.13 32.10 19.97
N LYS A 109 -13.45 30.98 19.76
CA LYS A 109 -13.36 30.33 18.44
C LYS A 109 -14.09 29.00 18.50
N ASN A 110 -14.92 28.71 17.50
CA ASN A 110 -15.58 27.41 17.43
C ASN A 110 -14.52 26.30 17.41
N LYS A 111 -14.62 25.36 18.35
CA LYS A 111 -13.78 24.16 18.36
C LYS A 111 -14.06 23.40 17.06
N LYS A 112 -13.00 22.93 16.39
CA LYS A 112 -13.17 22.05 15.23
C LYS A 112 -13.91 20.79 15.68
N PRO A 113 -14.80 20.22 14.83
CA PRO A 113 -15.42 18.94 15.14
C PRO A 113 -14.37 17.90 15.51
N GLU A 114 -14.67 17.10 16.52
CA GLU A 114 -13.77 16.02 16.93
C GLU A 114 -13.65 14.97 15.83
N HIS A 115 -12.53 14.25 15.83
CA HIS A 115 -12.33 13.21 14.84
C HIS A 115 -13.27 12.03 15.09
N PRO A 116 -13.78 11.38 14.03
CA PRO A 116 -14.62 10.19 14.19
C PRO A 116 -13.91 9.12 15.03
N SER A 117 -14.53 8.70 16.12
CA SER A 117 -14.14 7.55 16.94
C SER A 117 -15.01 6.33 16.62
N MET A 118 -14.60 5.15 17.10
CA MET A 118 -15.44 3.95 17.03
C MET A 118 -16.80 4.19 17.70
N THR A 119 -16.80 4.78 18.91
CA THR A 119 -18.01 5.11 19.65
C THR A 119 -18.93 6.05 18.87
N TRP A 120 -18.36 7.10 18.26
CA TRP A 120 -19.13 8.01 17.41
C TRP A 120 -19.76 7.30 16.22
N LEU A 121 -19.01 6.43 15.53
CA LEU A 121 -19.51 5.67 14.39
C LEU A 121 -20.63 4.72 14.80
N MET A 122 -20.48 4.01 15.92
CA MET A 122 -21.51 3.12 16.46
C MET A 122 -22.80 3.86 16.80
N LYS A 123 -22.71 5.04 17.44
CA LYS A 123 -23.86 5.91 17.72
C LYS A 123 -24.58 6.36 16.44
N GLN A 124 -23.86 6.61 15.35
CA GLN A 124 -24.48 6.98 14.07
C GLN A 124 -25.22 5.82 13.42
N LEU A 125 -24.67 4.60 13.49
CA LEU A 125 -25.33 3.39 12.98
C LEU A 125 -26.57 3.02 13.82
N GLU A 126 -26.50 3.23 15.14
CA GLU A 126 -27.64 3.06 16.07
C GLU A 126 -28.82 3.96 15.71
N LYS A 127 -28.57 5.24 15.42
CA LYS A 127 -29.62 6.21 15.05
C LYS A 127 -30.40 5.83 13.78
N ARG A 128 -29.83 4.97 12.94
CA ARG A 128 -30.43 4.53 11.66
C ARG A 128 -30.82 3.06 11.66
N ASP A 129 -30.72 2.40 12.82
CA ASP A 129 -30.97 0.97 12.99
C ASP A 129 -30.21 0.06 11.99
N VAL A 130 -29.01 0.49 11.59
CA VAL A 130 -28.21 -0.25 10.61
C VAL A 130 -27.38 -1.31 11.33
N GLY A 131 -27.77 -2.58 11.17
CA GLY A 131 -27.11 -3.75 11.77
C GLY A 131 -27.35 -3.89 13.28
N THR A 132 -27.20 -5.10 13.82
CA THR A 132 -27.32 -5.32 15.28
C THR A 132 -26.01 -4.96 16.00
N GLY A 133 -26.04 -4.69 17.31
CA GLY A 133 -24.83 -4.35 18.08
C GLY A 133 -23.68 -5.37 17.93
N ALA A 134 -24.01 -6.66 17.81
CA ALA A 134 -23.03 -7.71 17.54
C ALA A 134 -22.43 -7.59 16.13
N THR A 135 -23.29 -7.43 15.11
CA THR A 135 -22.87 -7.32 13.70
C THR A 135 -22.03 -6.06 13.46
N ARG A 136 -22.40 -4.93 14.07
CA ARG A 136 -21.65 -3.67 13.96
C ARG A 136 -20.20 -3.83 14.44
N THR A 137 -20.02 -4.50 15.58
CA THR A 137 -18.68 -4.75 16.15
C THR A 137 -17.85 -5.67 15.26
N SER A 138 -18.44 -6.75 14.73
CA SER A 138 -17.72 -7.65 13.81
C SER A 138 -17.35 -6.97 12.49
N THR A 139 -18.27 -6.20 11.91
CA THR A 139 -18.02 -5.46 10.66
C THR A 139 -16.94 -4.41 10.86
N TYR A 140 -16.98 -3.66 11.97
CA TYR A 140 -15.94 -2.70 12.31
C TYR A 140 -14.56 -3.35 12.40
N ALA A 141 -14.46 -4.50 13.08
CA ALA A 141 -13.21 -5.24 13.20
C ALA A 141 -12.71 -5.73 11.83
N GLU A 142 -13.59 -6.16 10.94
CA GLU A 142 -13.23 -6.61 9.59
C GLU A 142 -12.69 -5.46 8.72
N VAL A 143 -13.36 -4.31 8.72
CA VAL A 143 -12.97 -3.17 7.87
C VAL A 143 -11.75 -2.41 8.38
N THR A 144 -11.40 -2.55 9.67
CA THR A 144 -10.23 -1.91 10.31
C THR A 144 -9.03 -2.82 10.48
N LYS A 145 -9.17 -4.12 10.23
CA LYS A 145 -8.09 -5.10 10.41
C LYS A 145 -6.87 -4.76 9.55
N GLU A 146 -5.67 -4.87 10.12
CA GLU A 146 -4.43 -4.59 9.38
C GLU A 146 -4.26 -5.45 8.11
N PRO A 147 -3.53 -4.95 7.10
CA PRO A 147 -3.26 -5.68 5.88
C PRO A 147 -2.66 -7.06 6.16
N SER A 148 -3.31 -8.11 5.66
CA SER A 148 -2.84 -9.50 5.77
C SER A 148 -3.23 -10.27 4.52
N ASP A 149 -2.73 -11.50 4.35
CA ASP A 149 -3.14 -12.36 3.22
C ASP A 149 -4.66 -12.58 3.19
N ALA A 150 -5.32 -12.56 4.35
CA ALA A 150 -6.78 -12.65 4.49
C ALA A 150 -7.50 -11.30 4.32
N ASN A 151 -6.83 -10.16 4.58
CA ASN A 151 -7.39 -8.82 4.42
C ASN A 151 -6.43 -7.92 3.64
N LYS A 152 -6.33 -8.12 2.33
CA LYS A 152 -5.34 -7.46 1.49
C LYS A 152 -5.61 -5.95 1.29
N TYR A 153 -6.87 -5.54 1.48
CA TYR A 153 -7.35 -4.19 1.13
C TYR A 153 -8.26 -3.61 2.23
N PRO A 154 -7.72 -3.31 3.43
CA PRO A 154 -8.53 -2.72 4.49
C PRO A 154 -9.06 -1.35 4.08
N LEU A 155 -10.31 -1.04 4.46
CA LEU A 155 -10.98 0.20 4.09
C LEU A 155 -10.70 1.32 5.10
N MET A 156 -10.55 0.96 6.37
CA MET A 156 -10.33 1.90 7.47
C MET A 156 -9.11 1.50 8.28
N LYS A 157 -8.58 2.45 9.05
CA LYS A 157 -7.57 2.21 10.08
C LYS A 157 -7.99 2.93 11.36
N ASP A 158 -7.85 2.25 12.47
CA ASP A 158 -8.02 2.82 13.81
C ASP A 158 -6.62 3.08 14.41
N GLN A 159 -6.34 4.34 14.74
CA GLN A 159 -5.09 4.71 15.40
C GLN A 159 -5.40 5.56 16.62
N ARG A 160 -5.24 4.97 17.81
CA ARG A 160 -5.48 5.63 19.10
C ARG A 160 -6.89 6.21 19.22
N GLY A 161 -7.91 5.45 18.82
CA GLY A 161 -9.31 5.86 18.91
C GLY A 161 -9.77 6.82 17.80
N LYS A 162 -8.89 7.13 16.85
CA LYS A 162 -9.22 7.91 15.65
C LYS A 162 -9.37 6.98 14.44
N VAL A 163 -10.56 6.98 13.86
CA VAL A 163 -10.88 6.20 12.67
C VAL A 163 -10.63 7.04 11.42
N THR A 164 -9.88 6.49 10.47
CA THR A 164 -9.58 7.17 9.19
C THR A 164 -9.66 6.18 8.03
N LEU A 165 -10.04 6.67 6.85
CA LEU A 165 -10.02 5.86 5.62
C LEU A 165 -8.57 5.57 5.19
N THR A 166 -8.36 4.37 4.64
CA THR A 166 -7.15 4.04 3.89
C THR A 166 -7.27 4.54 2.45
N ASN A 167 -6.21 4.38 1.65
CA ASN A 167 -6.29 4.67 0.21
C ASN A 167 -7.35 3.81 -0.50
N PHE A 168 -7.54 2.56 -0.07
CA PHE A 168 -8.58 1.68 -0.63
C PHE A 168 -9.98 2.10 -0.17
N GLY A 169 -10.12 2.52 1.10
CA GLY A 169 -11.36 3.10 1.61
C GLY A 169 -11.76 4.37 0.87
N GLU A 170 -10.81 5.26 0.61
CA GLU A 170 -11.04 6.49 -0.16
C GLU A 170 -11.47 6.20 -1.60
N MET A 171 -10.82 5.24 -2.27
CA MET A 171 -11.26 4.80 -3.60
C MET A 171 -12.67 4.20 -3.56
N SER A 172 -12.96 3.33 -2.59
CA SER A 172 -14.28 2.75 -2.42
C SER A 172 -15.34 3.84 -2.18
N TYR A 173 -15.06 4.80 -1.32
CA TYR A 173 -15.95 5.93 -1.04
C TYR A 173 -16.29 6.74 -2.31
N ARG A 174 -15.32 6.95 -3.20
CA ARG A 174 -15.54 7.64 -4.48
C ARG A 174 -16.37 6.86 -5.50
N LEU A 175 -16.54 5.55 -5.32
CA LEU A 175 -17.38 4.71 -6.17
C LEU A 175 -18.85 4.72 -5.76
N LEU A 176 -19.15 5.06 -4.50
CA LEU A 176 -20.49 5.01 -3.90
C LEU A 176 -21.47 6.15 -4.27
N PRO A 177 -21.08 7.37 -4.72
CA PRO A 177 -22.03 8.43 -4.97
C PRO A 177 -23.12 8.04 -5.99
N GLY A 178 -24.38 8.23 -5.62
CA GLY A 178 -25.53 7.89 -6.48
C GLY A 178 -25.86 6.39 -6.56
N THR A 179 -25.17 5.54 -5.78
CA THR A 179 -25.55 4.13 -5.62
C THR A 179 -26.52 3.94 -4.45
N ARG A 180 -27.40 2.95 -4.54
CA ARG A 180 -28.30 2.57 -3.44
C ARG A 180 -27.53 1.90 -2.30
N ILE A 181 -26.50 1.11 -2.58
CA ILE A 181 -25.65 0.49 -1.54
C ILE A 181 -24.86 1.52 -0.71
N GLY A 182 -24.58 2.70 -1.28
CA GLY A 182 -23.99 3.82 -0.55
C GLY A 182 -25.00 4.63 0.26
N ASP A 183 -26.30 4.38 0.11
CA ASP A 183 -27.37 5.07 0.81
C ASP A 183 -27.78 4.31 2.08
N LEU A 184 -27.85 5.05 3.19
CA LEU A 184 -28.23 4.50 4.49
C LEU A 184 -29.71 4.09 4.50
N GLY A 185 -30.58 4.82 3.79
CA GLY A 185 -32.01 4.52 3.73
C GLY A 185 -32.31 3.21 3.01
N ALA A 186 -31.55 2.88 1.96
CA ALA A 186 -31.68 1.59 1.28
C ALA A 186 -31.36 0.40 2.19
N THR A 187 -30.36 0.54 3.06
CA THR A 187 -29.98 -0.52 4.02
C THR A 187 -31.07 -0.72 5.08
N GLU A 188 -31.61 0.38 5.62
CA GLU A 188 -32.74 0.35 6.56
C GLU A 188 -33.96 -0.36 5.95
N HIS A 189 -34.29 -0.02 4.69
CA HIS A 189 -35.38 -0.67 3.98
C HIS A 189 -35.17 -2.19 3.84
N ILE A 190 -33.95 -2.65 3.52
CA ILE A 190 -33.65 -4.09 3.44
C ILE A 190 -33.89 -4.79 4.77
N TYR A 191 -33.50 -4.19 5.90
CA TYR A 191 -33.77 -4.78 7.22
C TYR A 191 -35.27 -4.85 7.53
N GLN A 192 -36.04 -3.82 7.17
CA GLN A 192 -37.49 -3.83 7.32
C GLN A 192 -38.16 -4.92 6.47
N GLU A 193 -37.69 -5.11 5.23
CA GLU A 193 -38.17 -6.17 4.33
C GLU A 193 -37.81 -7.56 4.86
N MET A 194 -36.61 -7.75 5.41
CA MET A 194 -36.23 -9.00 6.08
C MET A 194 -37.14 -9.31 7.28
N GLN A 195 -37.50 -8.29 8.07
CA GLN A 195 -38.44 -8.45 9.18
C GLN A 195 -39.85 -8.79 8.68
N ALA A 196 -40.33 -8.13 7.61
CA ALA A 196 -41.63 -8.44 7.01
C ALA A 196 -41.71 -9.88 6.47
N VAL A 197 -40.60 -10.42 5.94
CA VAL A 197 -40.48 -11.83 5.57
C VAL A 197 -40.54 -12.74 6.81
N ALA A 198 -39.84 -12.37 7.89
CA ALA A 198 -39.89 -13.13 9.15
C ALA A 198 -41.30 -13.15 9.77
N ASP A 199 -42.04 -12.03 9.64
CA ASP A 199 -43.43 -11.90 10.09
C ASP A 199 -44.44 -12.54 9.11
N GLY A 200 -43.97 -13.08 7.98
CA GLY A 200 -44.80 -13.76 6.97
C GLY A 200 -45.66 -12.84 6.11
N THR A 201 -45.39 -11.53 6.10
CA THR A 201 -46.14 -10.54 5.31
C THR A 201 -45.66 -10.42 3.87
N ARG A 202 -44.41 -10.84 3.57
CA ARG A 202 -43.83 -10.86 2.22
C ARG A 202 -43.10 -12.16 1.96
N THR A 203 -42.95 -12.52 0.68
CA THR A 203 -42.17 -13.69 0.28
C THR A 203 -40.70 -13.34 0.05
N VAL A 204 -39.81 -14.32 0.22
CA VAL A 204 -38.36 -14.15 0.03
C VAL A 204 -38.05 -13.77 -1.42
N GLU A 205 -38.76 -14.37 -2.37
CA GLU A 205 -38.56 -14.21 -3.80
C GLU A 205 -38.86 -12.77 -4.27
N GLU A 206 -39.90 -12.15 -3.72
CA GLU A 206 -40.26 -10.76 -4.03
C GLU A 206 -39.19 -9.77 -3.57
N VAL A 207 -38.68 -9.95 -2.35
CA VAL A 207 -37.64 -9.06 -1.78
C VAL A 207 -36.32 -9.22 -2.55
N ILE A 208 -35.91 -10.46 -2.84
CA ILE A 208 -34.64 -10.72 -3.56
C ILE A 208 -34.68 -10.15 -4.98
N ALA A 209 -35.80 -10.25 -5.69
CA ALA A 209 -35.91 -9.73 -7.05
C ALA A 209 -35.69 -8.21 -7.11
N VAL A 210 -36.22 -7.46 -6.13
CA VAL A 210 -36.01 -6.02 -6.00
C VAL A 210 -34.55 -5.70 -5.72
N VAL A 211 -33.94 -6.38 -4.74
CA VAL A 211 -32.52 -6.17 -4.39
C VAL A 211 -31.60 -6.50 -5.57
N ALA A 212 -31.90 -7.55 -6.34
CA ALA A 212 -31.12 -7.91 -7.51
C ALA A 212 -31.13 -6.81 -8.58
N SER A 213 -32.28 -6.17 -8.82
CA SER A 213 -32.37 -5.02 -9.74
C SER A 213 -31.51 -3.85 -9.26
N TRP A 214 -31.46 -3.60 -7.95
CA TRP A 214 -30.65 -2.54 -7.37
C TRP A 214 -29.16 -2.78 -7.56
N VAL A 215 -28.70 -4.02 -7.36
CA VAL A 215 -27.30 -4.39 -7.58
C VAL A 215 -26.87 -4.14 -9.03
N ILE A 216 -27.75 -4.45 -9.99
CA ILE A 216 -27.45 -4.23 -11.42
C ILE A 216 -27.31 -2.74 -11.72
N GLU A 217 -28.23 -1.92 -11.23
CA GLU A 217 -28.20 -0.45 -11.38
C GLU A 217 -26.96 0.15 -10.70
N ASP A 218 -26.65 -0.29 -9.49
CA ASP A 218 -25.48 0.17 -8.73
C ASP A 218 -24.17 -0.20 -9.44
N ILE A 219 -24.06 -1.40 -10.02
CA ILE A 219 -22.89 -1.80 -10.81
C ILE A 219 -22.70 -0.85 -12.00
N ALA A 220 -23.79 -0.46 -12.68
CA ALA A 220 -23.73 0.48 -13.79
C ALA A 220 -23.27 1.87 -13.33
N GLN A 221 -23.80 2.35 -12.20
CA GLN A 221 -23.40 3.63 -11.61
C GLN A 221 -21.94 3.61 -11.14
N MET A 222 -21.51 2.55 -10.46
CA MET A 222 -20.11 2.37 -10.02
C MET A 222 -19.13 2.34 -11.19
N LYS A 223 -19.50 1.78 -12.35
CA LYS A 223 -18.66 1.85 -13.56
C LYS A 223 -18.47 3.28 -14.04
N THR A 224 -19.53 4.08 -14.01
CA THR A 224 -19.49 5.51 -14.35
C THR A 224 -18.60 6.28 -13.36
N ASN A 225 -18.83 6.07 -12.07
CA ASN A 225 -18.02 6.69 -11.00
C ASN A 225 -16.54 6.27 -11.09
N ALA A 226 -16.26 5.02 -11.45
CA ALA A 226 -14.89 4.54 -11.62
C ALA A 226 -14.17 5.23 -12.78
N ALA A 227 -14.87 5.58 -13.87
CA ALA A 227 -14.28 6.35 -14.96
C ALA A 227 -13.93 7.77 -14.49
N LEU A 228 -14.86 8.45 -13.81
CA LEU A 228 -14.65 9.79 -13.24
C LEU A 228 -13.53 9.81 -12.20
N MET A 229 -13.51 8.82 -11.31
CA MET A 229 -12.48 8.68 -10.28
C MET A 229 -11.10 8.50 -10.90
N ARG A 230 -10.97 7.69 -11.96
CA ARG A 230 -9.69 7.49 -12.65
C ARG A 230 -9.20 8.78 -13.30
N ASP A 231 -10.08 9.52 -13.95
CA ASP A 231 -9.77 10.82 -14.54
C ASP A 231 -9.29 11.83 -13.48
N ALA A 232 -10.06 11.97 -12.39
CA ALA A 232 -9.71 12.87 -11.28
C ALA A 232 -8.39 12.51 -10.57
N LEU A 233 -8.00 11.24 -10.58
CA LEU A 233 -6.75 10.76 -9.99
C LEU A 233 -5.58 10.70 -10.99
N GLY A 234 -5.80 11.07 -12.25
CA GLY A 234 -4.78 10.96 -13.31
C GLY A 234 -4.34 9.51 -13.57
N LEU A 235 -5.19 8.54 -13.23
CA LEU A 235 -4.92 7.12 -13.45
C LEU A 235 -5.24 6.80 -14.91
N THR A 236 -4.19 6.62 -15.71
CA THR A 236 -4.35 6.16 -17.09
C THR A 236 -4.97 4.77 -17.07
N THR A 237 -6.10 4.63 -17.79
CA THR A 237 -6.70 3.33 -18.04
C THR A 237 -5.65 2.49 -18.77
N ALA A 238 -5.13 1.45 -18.11
CA ALA A 238 -4.31 0.47 -18.79
C ALA A 238 -5.17 -0.11 -19.90
N GLU A 239 -4.83 0.21 -21.16
CA GLU A 239 -5.49 -0.36 -22.32
C GLU A 239 -5.57 -1.88 -22.13
N PRO A 240 -6.73 -2.50 -22.38
CA PRO A 240 -6.87 -3.93 -22.26
C PRO A 240 -5.81 -4.58 -23.15
N LYS A 241 -4.82 -5.24 -22.52
CA LYS A 241 -3.75 -5.91 -23.25
C LYS A 241 -4.40 -6.96 -24.14
N GLU A 242 -4.17 -6.86 -25.45
CA GLU A 242 -4.66 -7.86 -26.39
C GLU A 242 -4.02 -9.21 -26.03
N HIS A 243 -4.84 -10.27 -26.00
CA HIS A 243 -4.39 -11.62 -25.70
C HIS A 243 -4.65 -12.54 -26.87
N ALA A 244 -3.76 -13.51 -27.06
CA ALA A 244 -3.98 -14.65 -27.93
C ALA A 244 -4.37 -15.86 -27.06
N GLU A 245 -5.33 -16.66 -27.55
CA GLU A 245 -5.83 -17.87 -26.91
C GLU A 245 -5.66 -19.06 -27.85
N GLY A 246 -5.30 -20.22 -27.30
CA GLY A 246 -5.16 -21.45 -28.08
C GLY A 246 -4.64 -22.62 -27.25
N HIS A 247 -4.45 -23.78 -27.89
CA HIS A 247 -3.96 -24.98 -27.20
C HIS A 247 -2.43 -25.05 -27.34
N TRP A 248 -1.72 -25.10 -26.22
CA TRP A 248 -0.26 -25.14 -26.18
C TRP A 248 0.24 -26.59 -26.13
N VAL A 249 0.82 -27.04 -27.24
CA VAL A 249 1.22 -28.44 -27.47
C VAL A 249 2.28 -28.94 -26.47
N PRO A 250 3.37 -28.20 -26.17
CA PRO A 250 4.41 -28.64 -25.23
C PRO A 250 3.93 -28.98 -23.81
N ALA A 251 2.80 -28.42 -23.36
CA ALA A 251 2.21 -28.72 -22.05
C ALA A 251 0.99 -29.63 -22.13
N GLY A 252 1.03 -30.62 -23.04
CA GLY A 252 -0.05 -31.61 -23.18
C GLY A 252 -1.28 -31.07 -23.89
N ASN A 253 -1.10 -30.12 -24.82
CA ASN A 253 -2.18 -29.51 -25.61
C ASN A 253 -3.29 -28.86 -24.77
N ARG A 254 -2.92 -28.18 -23.68
CA ARG A 254 -3.87 -27.49 -22.79
C ARG A 254 -4.26 -26.10 -23.33
N PRO A 255 -5.47 -25.59 -23.05
CA PRO A 255 -5.83 -24.22 -23.40
C PRO A 255 -5.00 -23.21 -22.59
N VAL A 256 -4.44 -22.22 -23.27
CA VAL A 256 -3.61 -21.16 -22.68
C VAL A 256 -4.03 -19.79 -23.21
N ARG A 257 -3.76 -18.76 -22.40
CA ARG A 257 -3.93 -17.36 -22.77
C ARG A 257 -2.63 -16.60 -22.47
N PHE A 258 -2.10 -15.88 -23.45
CA PHE A 258 -0.87 -15.09 -23.31
C PHE A 258 -1.01 -13.71 -23.97
N SER A 259 -0.15 -12.75 -23.60
CA SER A 259 -0.17 -11.39 -24.18
C SER A 259 0.24 -11.43 -25.65
N ARG A 260 -0.53 -10.79 -26.53
CA ARG A 260 -0.20 -10.65 -27.95
C ARG A 260 0.88 -9.60 -28.21
N VAL A 261 1.22 -8.80 -27.20
CA VAL A 261 2.27 -7.78 -27.28
C VAL A 261 3.39 -8.14 -26.30
N TRP A 262 4.63 -8.08 -26.77
CA TRP A 262 5.83 -8.27 -25.97
C TRP A 262 6.92 -7.27 -26.38
N SER A 263 7.41 -6.49 -25.41
CA SER A 263 8.48 -5.48 -25.63
C SER A 263 8.27 -4.58 -26.86
N GLY A 264 7.03 -4.13 -27.10
CA GLY A 264 6.67 -3.29 -28.25
C GLY A 264 6.41 -4.03 -29.57
N HIS A 265 6.68 -5.34 -29.66
CA HIS A 265 6.28 -6.18 -30.79
C HIS A 265 4.88 -6.74 -30.59
N ARG A 266 4.03 -6.71 -31.62
CA ARG A 266 2.72 -7.37 -31.63
C ARG A 266 2.81 -8.63 -32.49
N PHE A 267 2.54 -9.79 -31.90
CA PHE A 267 2.57 -11.07 -32.60
C PHE A 267 1.48 -11.15 -33.69
N THR A 268 1.88 -11.60 -34.86
CA THR A 268 0.99 -12.00 -35.96
C THR A 268 0.27 -13.30 -35.62
N ASP A 269 -0.84 -13.61 -36.30
CA ASP A 269 -1.56 -14.88 -36.09
C ASP A 269 -0.65 -16.10 -36.36
N GLN A 270 0.26 -15.98 -37.33
CA GLN A 270 1.22 -17.03 -37.66
C GLN A 270 2.25 -17.24 -36.54
N GLU A 271 2.77 -16.15 -35.96
CA GLU A 271 3.66 -16.22 -34.80
C GLU A 271 2.94 -16.81 -33.57
N CYS A 272 1.69 -16.44 -33.34
CA CYS A 272 0.88 -17.03 -32.27
C CYS A 272 0.68 -18.53 -32.46
N ALA A 273 0.38 -18.98 -33.69
CA ALA A 273 0.23 -20.40 -34.01
C ALA A 273 1.55 -21.18 -33.82
N ALA A 274 2.67 -20.61 -34.26
CA ALA A 274 4.00 -21.21 -34.07
C ALA A 274 4.36 -21.32 -32.57
N LEU A 275 4.10 -20.28 -31.79
CA LEU A 275 4.29 -20.27 -30.33
C LEU A 275 3.43 -21.32 -29.62
N LEU A 276 2.15 -21.46 -30.01
CA LEU A 276 1.24 -22.47 -29.47
C LEU A 276 1.67 -23.91 -29.84
N ALA A 277 2.25 -24.10 -31.01
CA ALA A 277 2.86 -25.36 -31.42
C ALA A 277 4.18 -25.67 -30.69
N GLY A 278 4.71 -24.74 -29.89
CA GLY A 278 5.99 -24.89 -29.20
C GLY A 278 7.21 -24.59 -30.05
N GLN A 279 7.03 -23.94 -31.20
CA GLN A 279 8.13 -23.56 -32.08
C GLN A 279 8.84 -22.29 -31.57
N GLU A 280 10.14 -22.21 -31.84
CA GLU A 280 10.91 -20.98 -31.62
C GLU A 280 10.61 -20.00 -32.75
N ILE A 281 10.29 -18.76 -32.39
CA ILE A 281 10.09 -17.66 -33.33
C ILE A 281 11.15 -16.57 -33.14
N THR A 282 11.46 -15.84 -34.20
CA THR A 282 12.34 -14.67 -34.17
C THR A 282 11.50 -13.42 -34.35
N ILE A 283 11.60 -12.46 -33.43
CA ILE A 283 10.84 -11.21 -33.46
C ILE A 283 11.76 -10.00 -33.39
N THR A 284 11.29 -8.86 -33.90
CA THR A 284 11.95 -7.55 -33.75
C THR A 284 11.25 -6.77 -32.65
N ALA A 285 11.88 -6.66 -31.49
CA ALA A 285 11.35 -5.98 -30.32
C ALA A 285 11.97 -4.58 -30.13
N VAL A 286 11.35 -3.77 -29.30
CA VAL A 286 11.79 -2.42 -28.95
C VAL A 286 12.46 -2.44 -27.57
N SER A 287 13.71 -2.01 -27.49
CA SER A 287 14.44 -1.88 -26.22
C SER A 287 14.05 -0.60 -25.52
N GLU A 288 13.39 -0.74 -24.37
CA GLU A 288 13.02 0.38 -23.50
C GLU A 288 14.23 1.30 -23.21
N LYS A 289 15.36 0.72 -22.81
CA LYS A 289 16.61 1.45 -22.52
C LYS A 289 17.10 2.31 -23.69
N LYS A 290 17.00 1.82 -24.93
CA LYS A 290 17.40 2.58 -26.12
C LYS A 290 16.42 3.72 -26.42
N VAL A 291 15.12 3.53 -26.15
CA VAL A 291 14.10 4.59 -26.25
C VAL A 291 14.41 5.72 -25.27
N GLN A 292 14.71 5.41 -24.00
CA GLN A 292 15.10 6.44 -23.03
C GLN A 292 16.41 7.15 -23.39
N ALA A 293 17.35 6.44 -24.03
CA ALA A 293 18.61 7.01 -24.52
C ALA A 293 18.46 7.80 -25.84
N ARG A 294 17.25 7.93 -26.40
CA ARG A 294 16.97 8.57 -27.70
C ARG A 294 17.87 8.04 -28.83
N ALA A 295 18.12 6.73 -28.85
CA ALA A 295 18.88 6.08 -29.92
C ALA A 295 18.13 6.22 -31.26
N ALA A 296 18.87 6.36 -32.36
CA ALA A 296 18.29 6.45 -33.71
C ALA A 296 17.49 5.20 -34.11
N ASP A 297 17.89 4.03 -33.60
CA ASP A 297 17.17 2.77 -33.75
C ASP A 297 17.07 2.05 -32.39
N PRO A 298 15.88 2.07 -31.74
CA PRO A 298 15.68 1.41 -30.46
C PRO A 298 15.39 -0.09 -30.57
N THR A 299 15.37 -0.68 -31.76
CA THR A 299 14.97 -2.07 -31.95
C THR A 299 16.12 -3.07 -31.67
N PHE A 300 15.74 -4.33 -31.45
CA PHE A 300 16.62 -5.48 -31.38
C PHE A 300 15.88 -6.75 -31.82
N THR A 301 16.61 -7.69 -32.41
CA THR A 301 16.06 -8.99 -32.79
C THR A 301 16.30 -9.99 -31.66
N VAL A 302 15.29 -10.81 -31.35
CA VAL A 302 15.38 -11.84 -30.32
C VAL A 302 14.57 -13.08 -30.72
N ARG A 303 15.09 -14.25 -30.35
CA ARG A 303 14.40 -15.52 -30.50
C ARG A 303 13.77 -15.95 -29.19
N GLY A 304 12.70 -16.74 -29.26
CA GLY A 304 12.08 -17.26 -28.04
C GLY A 304 10.91 -18.19 -28.31
N THR A 305 10.41 -18.77 -27.21
CA THR A 305 9.28 -19.71 -27.18
C THR A 305 8.25 -19.27 -26.15
N LEU A 306 7.13 -19.99 -25.98
CA LEU A 306 6.26 -19.81 -24.82
C LEU A 306 6.78 -20.63 -23.63
N ALA A 307 6.77 -20.03 -22.45
CA ALA A 307 7.08 -20.74 -21.20
C ALA A 307 6.12 -20.31 -20.07
N GLU A 308 6.03 -21.17 -19.05
CA GLU A 308 5.41 -20.80 -17.77
C GLU A 308 6.33 -19.87 -16.98
N LYS A 309 5.78 -18.77 -16.48
CA LYS A 309 6.47 -17.77 -15.67
C LYS A 309 5.65 -17.45 -14.43
N THR A 310 6.32 -17.16 -13.32
CA THR A 310 5.67 -16.69 -12.10
C THR A 310 5.93 -15.21 -11.93
N PHE A 311 4.88 -14.39 -11.96
CA PHE A 311 4.94 -12.96 -11.72
C PHE A 311 4.04 -12.60 -10.54
N ASP A 312 4.60 -11.97 -9.51
CA ASP A 312 3.87 -11.58 -8.28
C ASP A 312 3.07 -12.75 -7.66
N GLY A 313 3.70 -13.94 -7.59
CA GLY A 313 3.09 -15.17 -7.07
C GLY A 313 2.05 -15.83 -7.99
N ARG A 314 1.70 -15.22 -9.13
CA ARG A 314 0.76 -15.76 -10.11
C ARG A 314 1.49 -16.46 -11.25
N LYS A 315 1.13 -17.70 -11.53
CA LYS A 315 1.59 -18.41 -12.72
C LYS A 315 0.91 -17.85 -13.97
N MET A 316 1.70 -17.48 -14.96
CA MET A 316 1.25 -16.99 -16.26
C MET A 316 2.08 -17.60 -17.38
N ILE A 317 1.53 -17.63 -18.58
CA ILE A 317 2.23 -18.12 -19.77
C ILE A 317 2.56 -16.91 -20.63
N GLY A 318 3.80 -16.83 -21.10
CA GLY A 318 4.25 -15.71 -21.89
C GLY A 318 5.50 -16.02 -22.69
N PHE A 319 5.85 -15.11 -23.59
CA PHE A 319 7.03 -15.23 -24.43
C PHE A 319 8.30 -15.22 -23.58
N ASP A 320 9.15 -16.21 -23.79
CA ASP A 320 10.44 -16.40 -23.16
C ASP A 320 11.58 -16.16 -24.15
N PRO A 321 12.22 -14.98 -24.10
CA PRO A 321 13.31 -14.65 -24.99
C PRO A 321 14.60 -15.39 -24.59
N VAL A 322 15.29 -15.95 -25.57
CA VAL A 322 16.66 -16.45 -25.44
C VAL A 322 17.61 -15.33 -25.84
N PHE A 323 18.39 -14.84 -24.88
CA PHE A 323 19.40 -13.80 -25.11
C PHE A 323 20.77 -14.42 -25.39
N GLY A 324 21.23 -14.29 -26.63
CA GLY A 324 22.52 -14.77 -27.11
C GLY A 324 22.46 -14.94 -28.62
N ASN A 325 23.55 -14.65 -29.32
CA ASN A 325 23.62 -14.92 -30.75
C ASN A 325 23.74 -16.45 -30.90
N THR A 326 22.74 -17.13 -31.43
CA THR A 326 22.78 -18.57 -31.74
C THR A 326 22.44 -18.83 -33.20
N ASP A 327 23.07 -19.82 -33.82
CA ASP A 327 22.74 -20.26 -35.19
C ASP A 327 21.40 -21.03 -35.23
N THR A 328 21.00 -21.50 -36.41
CA THR A 328 19.77 -22.28 -36.61
C THR A 328 19.80 -23.65 -35.93
N ALA A 329 20.98 -24.13 -35.53
CA ALA A 329 21.18 -25.40 -34.80
C ALA A 329 21.32 -25.19 -33.28
N GLY A 330 21.15 -23.96 -32.79
CA GLY A 330 21.27 -23.62 -31.37
C GLY A 330 22.70 -23.43 -30.88
N ASN A 331 23.71 -23.41 -31.78
CA ASN A 331 25.09 -23.18 -31.39
C ASN A 331 25.35 -21.70 -31.14
N PRO A 332 26.07 -21.32 -30.07
CA PRO A 332 26.52 -19.96 -29.84
C PRO A 332 27.30 -19.42 -31.05
N THR A 333 26.94 -18.24 -31.51
CA THR A 333 27.61 -17.49 -32.57
C THR A 333 28.17 -16.19 -32.02
N PRO A 334 29.29 -15.70 -32.57
CA PRO A 334 29.89 -14.46 -32.13
C PRO A 334 28.95 -13.26 -32.37
N PRO A 335 29.01 -12.22 -31.51
CA PRO A 335 28.29 -10.97 -31.72
C PRO A 335 28.73 -10.27 -33.02
N ASP A 336 27.86 -9.41 -33.58
CA ASP A 336 28.18 -8.65 -34.79
C ASP A 336 29.24 -7.56 -34.56
N SER A 337 29.40 -7.10 -33.32
CA SER A 337 30.43 -6.13 -32.94
C SER A 337 30.90 -6.31 -31.51
N TRP A 338 32.14 -5.91 -31.24
CA TRP A 338 32.71 -5.88 -29.90
C TRP A 338 33.68 -4.71 -29.76
N CYS A 339 33.59 -3.99 -28.63
CA CYS A 339 34.39 -2.78 -28.38
C CYS A 339 34.41 -1.79 -29.58
N GLY A 340 33.27 -1.56 -30.23
CA GLY A 340 33.16 -0.60 -31.34
C GLY A 340 33.73 -1.08 -32.69
N HIS A 341 34.35 -2.26 -32.75
CA HIS A 341 34.73 -2.92 -34.00
C HIS A 341 33.58 -3.79 -34.50
N VAL A 342 33.23 -3.67 -35.78
CA VAL A 342 32.19 -4.47 -36.44
C VAL A 342 32.88 -5.62 -37.18
N PHE A 343 32.58 -6.86 -36.80
CA PHE A 343 33.21 -8.02 -37.41
C PHE A 343 32.65 -8.27 -38.81
N THR A 344 33.56 -8.44 -39.77
CA THR A 344 33.25 -8.90 -41.12
C THR A 344 32.72 -10.33 -41.10
N GLN A 345 32.08 -10.76 -42.19
CA GLN A 345 31.60 -12.15 -42.29
C GLN A 345 32.76 -13.17 -42.22
N ALA A 346 33.94 -12.82 -42.74
CA ALA A 346 35.12 -13.65 -42.65
C ALA A 346 35.61 -13.81 -41.20
N GLU A 347 35.67 -12.70 -40.45
CA GLU A 347 36.06 -12.71 -39.03
C GLU A 347 35.06 -13.48 -38.17
N LYS A 348 33.76 -13.32 -38.43
CA LYS A 348 32.72 -14.10 -37.74
C LYS A 348 32.85 -15.60 -38.01
N LYS A 349 33.21 -16.00 -39.23
CA LYS A 349 33.47 -17.41 -39.55
C LYS A 349 34.67 -17.92 -38.74
N VAL A 350 35.76 -17.18 -38.69
CA VAL A 350 36.95 -17.53 -37.89
C VAL A 350 36.60 -17.67 -36.41
N LEU A 351 35.89 -16.69 -35.83
CA LEU A 351 35.45 -16.71 -34.44
C LEU A 351 34.48 -17.87 -34.13
N SER A 352 33.57 -18.19 -35.05
CA SER A 352 32.63 -19.31 -34.88
C SER A 352 33.31 -20.68 -34.87
N THR A 353 34.47 -20.80 -35.53
CA THR A 353 35.30 -22.02 -35.52
C THR A 353 36.30 -22.08 -34.36
N GLY A 354 36.26 -21.12 -33.42
CA GLY A 354 37.20 -21.03 -32.30
C GLY A 354 38.56 -20.41 -32.66
N GLY A 355 38.67 -19.78 -33.83
CA GLY A 355 39.87 -19.05 -34.24
C GLY A 355 39.98 -17.67 -33.60
N GLU A 356 41.15 -17.05 -33.74
CA GLU A 356 41.47 -15.73 -33.19
C GLU A 356 41.47 -14.66 -34.30
N VAL A 357 40.86 -13.51 -34.02
CA VAL A 357 40.83 -12.33 -34.91
C VAL A 357 41.62 -11.21 -34.25
N THR A 358 42.58 -10.63 -34.96
CA THR A 358 43.35 -9.47 -34.47
C THR A 358 42.87 -8.21 -35.16
N ALA A 359 42.41 -7.22 -34.39
CA ALA A 359 42.04 -5.90 -34.90
C ALA A 359 42.72 -4.79 -34.08
N THR A 360 42.90 -3.62 -34.71
CA THR A 360 43.67 -2.48 -34.15
C THR A 360 42.80 -1.29 -33.76
N ASP A 361 41.51 -1.39 -34.02
CA ASP A 361 40.51 -0.33 -33.96
C ASP A 361 39.49 -0.54 -32.84
N PHE A 362 39.71 -1.49 -31.92
CA PHE A 362 38.89 -1.65 -30.73
C PHE A 362 38.92 -0.38 -29.87
N ILE A 363 37.76 0.04 -29.38
CA ILE A 363 37.56 1.27 -28.61
C ILE A 363 37.32 0.92 -27.15
N SER A 364 38.18 1.45 -26.26
CA SER A 364 38.05 1.27 -24.82
C SER A 364 36.91 2.11 -24.23
N GLN A 365 36.54 1.86 -22.97
CA GLN A 365 35.59 2.73 -22.24
C GLN A 365 36.05 4.19 -22.15
N LYS A 366 37.36 4.45 -22.22
CA LYS A 366 37.96 5.80 -22.26
C LYS A 366 38.04 6.38 -23.69
N ARG A 367 37.35 5.75 -24.66
CA ARG A 367 37.31 6.12 -26.09
C ARG A 367 38.68 6.13 -26.79
N THR A 368 39.63 5.34 -26.30
CA THR A 368 40.95 5.18 -26.93
C THR A 368 40.99 3.90 -27.75
N ARG A 369 41.64 3.95 -28.93
CA ARG A 369 41.86 2.76 -29.76
C ARG A 369 42.93 1.85 -29.14
N PHE A 370 42.73 0.55 -29.25
CA PHE A 370 43.71 -0.45 -28.83
C PHE A 370 43.71 -1.65 -29.78
N THR A 371 44.87 -2.30 -29.85
CA THR A 371 45.04 -3.56 -30.55
C THR A 371 44.87 -4.72 -29.58
N ALA A 372 44.06 -5.69 -29.96
CA ALA A 372 43.93 -6.95 -29.25
C ALA A 372 43.73 -8.09 -30.25
N ALA A 373 44.13 -9.29 -29.85
CA ALA A 373 43.68 -10.50 -30.50
C ALA A 373 42.48 -11.01 -29.71
N VAL A 374 41.40 -11.44 -30.38
CA VAL A 374 40.15 -11.82 -29.72
C VAL A 374 39.67 -13.16 -30.24
N HIS A 375 39.16 -14.00 -29.35
CA HIS A 375 38.48 -15.25 -29.72
C HIS A 375 37.09 -15.30 -29.09
N PHE A 376 36.21 -16.13 -29.63
CA PHE A 376 34.87 -16.35 -29.10
C PHE A 376 34.85 -17.65 -28.31
N GLY A 377 34.52 -17.57 -27.03
CA GLY A 377 34.58 -18.72 -26.13
C GLY A 377 33.73 -18.55 -24.90
N GLN A 378 33.69 -19.61 -24.09
CA GLN A 378 32.94 -19.64 -22.84
C GLN A 378 33.79 -19.05 -21.70
N ASP A 379 33.23 -18.09 -20.97
CA ASP A 379 33.80 -17.59 -19.71
C ASP A 379 32.71 -17.67 -18.62
N GLY A 380 32.87 -18.64 -17.72
CA GLY A 380 31.80 -19.06 -16.79
C GLY A 380 30.62 -19.70 -17.54
N ASP A 381 29.40 -19.30 -17.21
CA ASP A 381 28.16 -19.82 -17.84
C ASP A 381 27.76 -19.07 -19.12
N ARG A 382 28.63 -18.21 -19.67
CA ARG A 382 28.27 -17.33 -20.81
C ARG A 382 29.32 -17.36 -21.91
N TRP A 383 28.84 -17.37 -23.15
CA TRP A 383 29.66 -17.18 -24.34
C TRP A 383 29.93 -15.70 -24.59
N LYS A 384 31.19 -15.33 -24.81
CA LYS A 384 31.59 -13.95 -25.08
C LYS A 384 32.88 -13.85 -25.88
N ILE A 385 33.17 -12.64 -26.34
CA ILE A 385 34.48 -12.31 -26.93
C ILE A 385 35.48 -12.13 -25.79
N ILE A 386 36.57 -12.89 -25.85
CA ILE A 386 37.65 -12.91 -24.86
C ILE A 386 38.90 -12.31 -25.52
N PRO A 387 39.36 -11.13 -25.07
CA PRO A 387 40.57 -10.50 -25.61
C PRO A 387 41.84 -11.06 -24.98
N THR A 388 42.81 -11.38 -25.83
CA THR A 388 44.20 -11.65 -25.50
C THR A 388 45.03 -10.40 -25.80
N PHE A 389 45.68 -9.85 -24.77
CA PHE A 389 46.60 -8.73 -24.95
C PHE A 389 48.03 -9.27 -25.03
N THR A 390 48.71 -9.05 -26.14
CA THR A 390 50.16 -9.30 -26.19
C THR A 390 50.88 -8.34 -25.23
N PRO A 391 51.80 -8.84 -24.39
CA PRO A 391 52.51 -7.99 -23.44
C PRO A 391 53.34 -6.97 -24.20
N ARG A 392 53.16 -5.68 -23.90
CA ARG A 392 54.02 -4.62 -24.45
C ARG A 392 55.48 -4.89 -24.03
N PRO A 393 56.47 -4.77 -24.92
CA PRO A 393 57.86 -4.70 -24.51
C PRO A 393 58.01 -3.52 -23.55
N LYS A 394 58.63 -3.75 -22.38
CA LYS A 394 58.92 -2.71 -21.39
C LYS A 394 59.75 -1.61 -22.07
N THR A 395 59.12 -0.49 -22.41
CA THR A 395 59.84 0.71 -22.86
C THR A 395 60.80 1.12 -21.75
N GLN A 396 62.11 1.12 -22.08
CA GLN A 396 63.18 1.61 -21.22
C GLN A 396 62.85 3.02 -20.72
N ASN A 397 63.08 3.23 -19.42
CA ASN A 397 62.98 4.53 -18.75
C ASN A 397 63.71 5.62 -19.56
N LYS A 398 62.96 6.59 -20.10
CA LYS A 398 63.53 7.86 -20.54
C LYS A 398 63.97 8.64 -19.29
N PRO A 399 65.21 9.17 -19.22
CA PRO A 399 65.65 9.94 -18.08
C PRO A 399 64.83 11.23 -17.96
N ARG A 400 64.46 11.53 -16.72
CA ARG A 400 63.73 12.74 -16.29
C ARG A 400 64.46 13.98 -16.81
N ARG A 401 63.77 14.78 -17.63
CA ARG A 401 64.24 16.10 -18.07
C ARG A 401 64.38 17.01 -16.84
N SER A 402 65.61 17.46 -16.57
CA SER A 402 65.94 18.45 -15.55
C SER A 402 65.22 19.78 -15.83
N GLN A 403 64.61 20.36 -14.80
CA GLN A 403 64.05 21.71 -14.85
C GLN A 403 65.17 22.76 -14.95
N PRO A 404 64.99 23.87 -15.69
CA PRO A 404 65.94 24.97 -15.67
C PRO A 404 65.77 25.77 -14.39
N THR A 405 66.89 26.03 -13.72
CA THR A 405 67.03 26.96 -12.60
C THR A 405 66.66 28.37 -13.03
N LYS A 406 65.76 29.02 -12.27
CA LYS A 406 65.44 30.44 -12.43
C LYS A 406 66.69 31.26 -12.10
N ARG A 407 67.16 32.02 -13.10
CA ARG A 407 68.18 33.06 -12.93
C ARG A 407 67.52 34.34 -12.42
N HIS A 408 68.13 34.95 -11.40
CA HIS A 408 67.83 36.27 -10.90
C HIS A 408 67.86 37.34 -12.00
N LYS A 409 66.85 38.21 -12.01
CA LYS A 409 66.99 39.67 -12.03
C LYS A 409 65.77 40.29 -11.39
#